data_AF-A0A2M8E2M4-F1
#
_entry.id   AF-A0A2M8E2M4-F1
#
_cell.length_a   1.000
_cell.length_b   1.000
_cell.length_c   1.000
_cell.angle_alpha   90.00
_cell.angle_beta   90.00
_cell.angle_gamma   90.00
#
_symmetry.space_group_name_H-M   'P 1'
#
loop_
_entity.id
_entity.type
_entity.pdbx_description
1 polymer ?
#
loop_
_entity_poly.entity_id
_entity_poly.type
_entity_poly.pdbx_seq_one_letter_code
_entity_poly.pdbx_strand_id
1 'polypeptide(L)'
;MRKRIVDAWSQFENDVAAYQHVETPLPVVATVFESLPAVSVRLNGQLAVATNLPEFDVALRAFVKNIPANPSTDQEFADCESACKALKKAEDALTAAEDNAMAQVTDVETMRRLVGSLKTLARTTRLASEKVVTARKEAIRTEIVTGAKTKYASHVADLNKRNGVSYLGVQYPDFAGAIKGKRSVDSLREAVDTLLANAKIEANATADRILTNISLSEVKEFDFLFADLPVLCLKETDDFAAIVATRLAEHLAKEAARIEAATARIAEQERITAEAAARQEEQAKVTLIPTTSEPQNLSPKPAEFKADTTIVHSSISD
;
A
#
# COMPACT_ATOMS: atom_id res chain seq x y z
N MET A 1 -22.88 -15.47 7.37
CA MET A 1 -22.39 -16.62 6.58
C MET A 1 -22.54 -16.42 5.08
N ARG A 2 -23.75 -16.13 4.56
CA ARG A 2 -23.99 -15.94 3.12
C ARG A 2 -23.10 -14.89 2.43
N LYS A 3 -22.97 -13.69 3.03
CA LYS A 3 -22.14 -12.60 2.48
C LYS A 3 -20.68 -13.04 2.24
N ARG A 4 -20.06 -13.65 3.26
CA ARG A 4 -18.68 -14.17 3.17
C ARG A 4 -18.47 -15.16 2.02
N ILE A 5 -19.47 -16.00 1.74
CA ILE A 5 -19.41 -16.97 0.63
C ILE A 5 -19.45 -16.24 -0.71
N VAL A 6 -20.36 -15.26 -0.86
CA VAL A 6 -20.46 -14.46 -2.08
C VAL A 6 -19.17 -13.68 -2.34
N ASP A 7 -18.63 -13.00 -1.33
CA ASP A 7 -17.40 -12.22 -1.47
C ASP A 7 -16.20 -13.10 -1.84
N ALA A 8 -16.13 -14.31 -1.28
CA ALA A 8 -15.10 -15.28 -1.63
C ALA A 8 -15.23 -15.77 -3.09
N TRP A 9 -16.46 -16.02 -3.57
CA TRP A 9 -16.68 -16.41 -4.96
C TRP A 9 -16.32 -15.30 -5.94
N SER A 10 -16.70 -14.05 -5.65
CA SER A 10 -16.30 -12.90 -6.47
C SER A 10 -14.78 -12.75 -6.54
N GLN A 11 -14.08 -12.96 -5.43
CA GLN A 11 -12.61 -12.94 -5.43
C GLN A 11 -12.04 -14.11 -6.23
N PHE A 12 -12.60 -15.31 -6.09
CA PHE A 12 -12.18 -16.49 -6.85
C PHE A 12 -12.33 -16.28 -8.35
N GLU A 13 -13.44 -15.71 -8.83
CA GLU A 13 -13.64 -15.39 -10.26
C GLU A 13 -12.57 -14.43 -10.78
N ASN A 14 -12.23 -13.39 -10.01
CA ASN A 14 -11.16 -12.46 -10.36
C ASN A 14 -9.79 -13.15 -10.41
N ASP A 15 -9.51 -14.05 -9.45
CA ASP A 15 -8.24 -14.77 -9.40
C ASP A 15 -8.14 -15.79 -10.54
N VAL A 16 -9.24 -16.46 -10.92
CA VAL A 16 -9.31 -17.32 -12.12
C VAL A 16 -9.07 -16.52 -13.40
N ALA A 17 -9.68 -15.34 -13.53
CA ALA A 17 -9.48 -14.48 -14.69
C ALA A 17 -8.03 -13.97 -14.80
N ALA A 18 -7.35 -13.78 -13.67
CA ALA A 18 -5.95 -13.37 -13.61
C ALA A 18 -4.95 -14.55 -13.62
N TYR A 19 -5.42 -15.79 -13.48
CA TYR A 19 -4.57 -16.96 -13.35
C TYR A 19 -3.87 -17.28 -14.68
N GLN A 20 -2.55 -17.34 -14.64
CA GLN A 20 -1.73 -17.88 -15.72
C GLN A 20 -1.25 -19.26 -15.32
N HIS A 21 -1.68 -20.28 -16.06
CA HIS A 21 -1.26 -21.65 -15.83
C HIS A 21 0.25 -21.77 -16.00
N VAL A 22 0.92 -22.26 -14.97
CA VAL A 22 2.29 -22.75 -15.04
C VAL A 22 2.18 -24.26 -14.96
N GLU A 23 2.63 -24.97 -16.00
CA GLU A 23 2.68 -26.43 -15.98
C GLU A 23 3.40 -26.88 -14.71
N THR A 24 2.70 -27.65 -13.88
CA THR A 24 3.31 -28.28 -12.71
C THR A 24 4.16 -29.41 -13.26
N PRO A 25 5.51 -29.32 -13.20
CA PRO A 25 6.33 -30.42 -13.66
C PRO A 25 5.99 -31.67 -12.81
N LEU A 26 6.07 -32.84 -13.45
CA LEU A 26 5.95 -34.15 -12.81
C LEU A 26 6.79 -34.20 -11.51
N PRO A 27 6.43 -35.06 -10.53
CA PRO A 27 7.14 -35.15 -9.25
C PRO A 27 8.64 -35.14 -9.49
N VAL A 28 9.36 -34.37 -8.66
CA VAL A 28 10.79 -34.05 -8.79
C VAL A 28 11.63 -35.34 -8.82
N VAL A 29 11.66 -35.97 -9.98
CA VAL A 29 12.68 -36.92 -10.37
C VAL A 29 13.70 -36.00 -10.99
N ALA A 30 14.76 -35.72 -10.25
CA ALA A 30 15.94 -35.10 -10.85
C ALA A 30 16.17 -35.85 -12.15
N THR A 31 16.03 -35.16 -13.28
CA THR A 31 16.38 -35.73 -14.57
C THR A 31 17.76 -36.29 -14.33
N VAL A 32 17.93 -37.60 -14.49
CA VAL A 32 19.21 -38.25 -14.26
C VAL A 32 20.13 -37.63 -15.29
N PHE A 33 20.77 -36.53 -14.89
CA PHE A 33 21.70 -35.76 -15.69
C PHE A 33 22.67 -36.81 -16.21
N GLU A 34 22.82 -36.90 -17.53
CA GLU A 34 23.66 -37.89 -18.19
C GLU A 34 24.92 -38.11 -17.37
N SER A 35 25.01 -39.28 -16.75
CA SER A 35 26.06 -39.52 -15.77
C SER A 35 27.39 -39.36 -16.47
N LEU A 36 28.25 -38.50 -15.94
CA LEU A 36 29.60 -38.35 -16.47
C LEU A 36 30.25 -39.74 -16.60
N PRO A 37 30.92 -40.04 -17.73
CA PRO A 37 31.51 -41.35 -17.95
C PRO A 37 32.52 -41.66 -16.85
N ALA A 38 32.66 -42.92 -16.45
CA ALA A 38 33.62 -43.29 -15.43
C ALA A 38 35.05 -42.96 -15.91
N VAL A 39 35.83 -42.26 -15.10
CA VAL A 39 37.24 -41.96 -15.40
C VAL A 39 38.03 -43.27 -15.34
N SER A 40 38.79 -43.57 -16.39
CA SER A 40 39.60 -44.78 -16.52
C SER A 40 40.99 -44.47 -17.05
N VAL A 41 42.00 -45.00 -16.35
CA VAL A 41 43.41 -44.94 -16.72
C VAL A 41 43.98 -46.36 -16.57
N ARG A 42 44.55 -46.90 -17.63
CA ARG A 42 45.16 -48.25 -17.66
C ARG A 42 46.55 -48.19 -18.28
N LEU A 43 47.49 -48.97 -17.75
CA LEU A 43 48.75 -49.23 -18.44
C LEU A 43 48.62 -50.47 -19.33
N ASN A 44 48.93 -50.31 -20.61
CA ASN A 44 49.24 -51.44 -21.46
C ASN A 44 50.76 -51.67 -21.37
N GLY A 45 51.21 -52.93 -21.30
CA GLY A 45 52.60 -53.36 -21.03
C GLY A 45 53.70 -52.85 -21.97
N GLN A 46 53.42 -51.86 -22.81
CA GLN A 46 54.35 -51.08 -23.62
C GLN A 46 54.24 -49.60 -23.26
N LEU A 47 54.84 -49.11 -22.16
CA LEU A 47 55.14 -47.68 -21.87
C LEU A 47 54.07 -46.60 -22.21
N ALA A 48 52.81 -46.99 -22.45
CA ALA A 48 51.76 -46.16 -23.02
C ALA A 48 50.56 -46.22 -22.10
N VAL A 49 50.18 -45.05 -21.61
CA VAL A 49 49.02 -44.85 -20.75
C VAL A 49 47.78 -44.79 -21.65
N ALA A 50 46.87 -45.75 -21.50
CA ALA A 50 45.56 -45.71 -22.11
C ALA A 50 44.59 -44.95 -21.17
N THR A 51 44.00 -43.85 -21.65
CA THR A 51 43.08 -43.01 -20.85
C THR A 51 41.83 -42.66 -21.65
N ASN A 52 40.68 -42.51 -20.99
CA ASN A 52 39.47 -41.92 -21.59
C ASN A 52 39.28 -40.43 -21.22
N LEU A 53 40.35 -39.73 -20.84
CA LEU A 53 40.28 -38.33 -20.43
C LEU A 53 39.81 -37.37 -21.53
N PRO A 54 40.16 -37.56 -22.83
CA PRO A 54 39.61 -36.72 -23.90
C PRO A 54 38.09 -36.82 -24.03
N GLU A 55 37.52 -38.03 -23.96
CA GLU A 55 36.08 -38.25 -24.00
C GLU A 55 35.41 -37.68 -22.74
N PHE A 56 36.07 -37.82 -21.58
CA PHE A 56 35.60 -37.24 -20.33
C PHE A 56 35.60 -35.70 -20.36
N ASP A 57 36.60 -35.04 -20.97
CA ASP A 57 36.63 -33.58 -21.15
C ASP A 57 35.42 -33.09 -21.95
N VAL A 58 35.13 -33.74 -23.08
CA VAL A 58 33.97 -33.41 -23.92
C VAL A 58 32.67 -33.57 -23.13
N ALA A 59 32.50 -34.71 -22.44
CA ALA A 59 31.32 -34.98 -21.63
C ALA A 59 31.18 -33.97 -20.48
N LEU A 60 32.26 -33.64 -19.78
CA LEU A 60 32.25 -32.67 -18.69
C LEU A 60 31.87 -31.27 -19.17
N ARG A 61 32.40 -30.82 -20.31
CA ARG A 61 32.04 -29.52 -20.89
C ARG A 61 30.58 -29.46 -21.31
N ALA A 62 30.08 -30.53 -21.94
CA ALA A 62 28.66 -30.63 -22.30
C ALA A 62 27.77 -30.61 -21.05
N PHE A 63 28.15 -31.35 -20.02
CA PHE A 63 27.47 -31.39 -18.73
C PHE A 63 27.36 -30.01 -18.09
N VAL A 64 28.49 -29.28 -18.01
CA VAL A 64 28.54 -27.92 -17.45
C VAL A 64 27.60 -26.97 -18.20
N LYS A 65 27.52 -27.08 -19.53
CA LYS A 65 26.66 -26.23 -20.36
C LYS A 65 25.16 -26.46 -20.10
N ASN A 66 24.78 -27.65 -19.67
CA ASN A 66 23.37 -28.00 -19.42
C ASN A 66 22.88 -27.60 -18.03
N ILE A 67 23.76 -27.15 -17.12
CA ILE A 67 23.36 -26.71 -15.78
C ILE A 67 22.54 -25.42 -15.88
N PRO A 68 21.32 -25.35 -15.30
CA PRO A 68 20.52 -24.14 -15.30
C PRO A 68 21.25 -22.94 -14.68
N ALA A 69 21.44 -21.89 -15.46
CA ALA A 69 22.15 -20.68 -15.01
C ALA A 69 21.32 -19.82 -14.04
N ASN A 70 19.99 -19.92 -14.10
CA ASN A 70 19.06 -19.13 -13.28
C ASN A 70 17.86 -19.99 -12.85
N PRO A 71 18.03 -20.90 -11.88
CA PRO A 71 16.95 -21.80 -11.45
C PRO A 71 15.78 -21.00 -10.86
N SER A 72 14.56 -21.37 -11.22
CA SER A 72 13.33 -20.66 -10.91
C SER A 72 12.21 -21.59 -10.41
N THR A 73 12.32 -22.88 -10.73
CA THR A 73 11.39 -23.93 -10.31
C THR A 73 12.05 -24.89 -9.32
N ASP A 74 11.23 -25.60 -8.55
CA ASP A 74 11.72 -26.64 -7.63
C ASP A 74 12.50 -27.74 -8.36
N GLN A 75 12.10 -28.08 -9.59
CA GLN A 75 12.82 -29.01 -10.45
C GLN A 75 14.21 -28.48 -10.84
N GLU A 76 14.30 -27.24 -11.32
CA GLU A 76 15.59 -26.64 -11.70
C GLU A 76 16.55 -26.52 -10.51
N PHE A 77 16.03 -26.26 -9.30
CA PHE A 77 16.85 -26.29 -8.09
C PHE A 77 17.37 -27.70 -7.77
N ALA A 78 16.50 -28.72 -7.88
CA ALA A 78 16.89 -30.11 -7.66
C ALA A 78 17.93 -30.58 -8.69
N ASP A 79 17.76 -30.20 -9.96
CA ASP A 79 18.68 -30.49 -11.04
C ASP A 79 20.04 -29.83 -10.81
N CYS A 80 20.08 -28.55 -10.43
CA CYS A 80 21.32 -27.86 -10.06
C CYS A 80 22.03 -28.51 -8.87
N GLU A 81 21.30 -28.90 -7.81
CA GLU A 81 21.86 -29.60 -6.66
C GLU A 81 22.42 -30.99 -7.04
N SER A 82 21.71 -31.72 -7.91
CA SER A 82 22.18 -32.99 -8.48
C SER A 82 23.46 -32.80 -9.29
N ALA A 83 23.51 -31.76 -10.13
CA ALA A 83 24.68 -31.41 -10.92
C ALA A 83 25.90 -31.08 -10.03
N CYS A 84 25.71 -30.35 -8.93
CA CYS A 84 26.78 -30.09 -7.96
C CYS A 84 27.35 -31.39 -7.35
N LYS A 85 26.49 -32.35 -7.01
CA LYS A 85 26.90 -33.68 -6.52
C LYS A 85 27.66 -34.47 -7.58
N ALA A 86 27.22 -34.42 -8.84
CA ALA A 86 27.89 -35.08 -9.95
C ALA A 86 29.28 -34.50 -10.22
N LEU A 87 29.43 -33.16 -10.21
CA LEU A 87 30.72 -32.49 -10.34
C LEU A 87 31.69 -32.83 -9.21
N LYS A 88 31.18 -32.99 -7.98
CA LYS A 88 32.00 -33.46 -6.85
C LYS A 88 32.51 -34.89 -7.07
N LYS A 89 31.63 -35.81 -7.49
CA LYS A 89 32.04 -37.18 -7.82
C LYS A 89 33.07 -37.23 -8.96
N ALA A 90 32.94 -36.35 -9.95
CA ALA A 90 33.94 -36.21 -11.02
C ALA A 90 35.30 -35.73 -10.50
N GLU A 91 35.32 -34.73 -9.60
CA GLU A 91 36.54 -34.25 -8.94
C GLU A 91 37.22 -35.38 -8.14
N ASP A 92 36.44 -36.16 -7.38
CA ASP A 92 36.93 -37.30 -6.60
C ASP A 92 37.49 -38.41 -7.52
N ALA A 93 36.79 -38.74 -8.62
CA ALA A 93 37.21 -39.75 -9.59
C ALA A 93 38.48 -39.35 -10.35
N LEU A 94 38.60 -38.08 -10.73
CA LEU A 94 39.81 -37.54 -11.36
C LEU A 94 41.00 -37.59 -10.40
N THR A 95 40.79 -37.30 -9.12
CA THR A 95 41.83 -37.40 -8.08
C THR A 95 42.27 -38.86 -7.91
N ALA A 96 41.33 -39.80 -7.79
CA ALA A 96 41.66 -41.21 -7.70
C ALA A 96 42.40 -41.73 -8.94
N ALA A 97 42.05 -41.26 -10.14
CA ALA A 97 42.76 -41.62 -11.37
C ALA A 97 44.19 -41.07 -11.41
N GLU A 98 44.40 -39.84 -10.94
CA GLU A 98 45.71 -39.21 -10.80
C GLU A 98 46.61 -39.99 -9.83
N ASP A 99 46.11 -40.32 -8.64
CA ASP A 99 46.84 -41.07 -7.62
C ASP A 99 47.23 -42.48 -8.10
N ASN A 100 46.32 -43.18 -8.77
CA ASN A 100 46.57 -44.51 -9.32
C ASN A 100 47.64 -44.50 -10.41
N ALA A 101 47.65 -43.47 -11.26
CA ALA A 101 48.65 -43.33 -12.31
C ALA A 101 50.03 -42.92 -11.76
N MET A 102 50.06 -42.06 -10.73
CA MET A 102 51.30 -41.69 -10.03
C MET A 102 52.00 -42.87 -9.35
N ALA A 103 51.24 -43.86 -8.88
CA ALA A 103 51.81 -45.08 -8.29
C ALA A 103 52.55 -45.97 -9.31
N GLN A 104 52.39 -45.72 -10.62
CA GLN A 104 52.76 -46.69 -11.66
C GLN A 104 53.81 -46.20 -12.68
N VAL A 105 54.07 -44.89 -12.85
CA VAL A 105 54.95 -44.36 -13.95
C VAL A 105 55.69 -43.06 -13.58
N THR A 106 56.93 -42.89 -14.10
CA THR A 106 57.84 -41.75 -13.84
C THR A 106 57.69 -40.55 -14.81
N ASP A 107 57.01 -40.69 -15.96
CA ASP A 107 56.80 -39.60 -16.92
C ASP A 107 55.32 -39.51 -17.38
N VAL A 108 54.57 -38.60 -16.77
CA VAL A 108 53.09 -38.51 -16.87
C VAL A 108 52.59 -37.04 -16.91
N GLU A 109 53.44 -36.10 -17.34
CA GLU A 109 53.17 -34.66 -17.22
C GLU A 109 51.92 -34.21 -18.01
N THR A 110 51.71 -34.70 -19.23
CA THR A 110 50.55 -34.32 -20.06
C THR A 110 49.21 -34.77 -19.44
N MET A 111 49.18 -35.97 -18.84
CA MET A 111 47.99 -36.49 -18.18
C MET A 111 47.70 -35.70 -16.90
N ARG A 112 48.73 -35.40 -16.08
CA ARG A 112 48.59 -34.57 -14.88
C ARG A 112 48.02 -33.19 -15.21
N ARG A 113 48.49 -32.55 -16.28
CA ARG A 113 47.95 -31.26 -16.74
C ARG A 113 46.48 -31.35 -17.13
N LEU A 114 46.08 -32.39 -17.86
CA LEU A 114 44.70 -32.59 -18.28
C LEU A 114 43.79 -32.90 -17.07
N VAL A 115 44.22 -33.76 -16.15
CA VAL A 115 43.46 -34.02 -14.92
C VAL A 115 43.34 -32.77 -14.06
N GLY A 116 44.41 -31.99 -13.91
CA GLY A 116 44.39 -30.71 -13.20
C GLY A 116 43.42 -29.69 -13.81
N SER A 117 43.36 -29.58 -15.14
CA SER A 117 42.43 -28.69 -15.81
C SER A 117 40.96 -29.13 -15.65
N LEU A 118 40.70 -30.44 -15.73
CA LEU A 118 39.37 -31.03 -15.53
C LEU A 118 38.90 -30.88 -14.08
N LYS A 119 39.77 -31.13 -13.09
CA LYS A 119 39.48 -30.89 -11.66
C LYS A 119 39.15 -29.43 -11.41
N THR A 120 39.94 -28.52 -11.99
CA THR A 120 39.71 -27.08 -11.87
C THR A 120 38.36 -26.67 -12.46
N LEU A 121 38.02 -27.19 -13.65
CA LEU A 121 36.73 -26.95 -14.29
C LEU A 121 35.57 -27.46 -13.42
N ALA A 122 35.64 -28.72 -12.98
CA ALA A 122 34.58 -29.33 -12.17
C ALA A 122 34.37 -28.58 -10.85
N ARG A 123 35.46 -28.27 -10.14
CA ARG A 123 35.43 -27.53 -8.87
C ARG A 123 34.89 -26.11 -9.04
N THR A 124 35.37 -25.37 -10.03
CA THR A 124 34.94 -23.99 -10.27
C THR A 124 33.47 -23.94 -10.62
N THR A 125 32.99 -24.81 -11.51
CA THR A 125 31.56 -24.89 -11.84
C THR A 125 30.73 -25.26 -10.62
N ARG A 126 31.14 -26.27 -9.83
CA ARG A 126 30.40 -26.68 -8.64
C ARG A 126 30.21 -25.52 -7.66
N LEU A 127 31.29 -24.80 -7.34
CA LEU A 127 31.24 -23.66 -6.42
C LEU A 127 30.37 -22.52 -6.97
N ALA A 128 30.44 -22.25 -8.28
CA ALA A 128 29.58 -21.26 -8.92
C ALA A 128 28.10 -21.66 -8.87
N SER A 129 27.78 -22.91 -9.21
CA SER A 129 26.40 -23.44 -9.17
C SER A 129 25.82 -23.46 -7.75
N GLU A 130 26.60 -23.87 -6.74
CA GLU A 130 26.18 -23.83 -5.31
C GLU A 130 25.84 -22.39 -4.87
N LYS A 131 26.66 -21.42 -5.28
CA LYS A 131 26.41 -19.99 -5.01
C LYS A 131 25.14 -19.50 -5.70
N VAL A 132 24.94 -19.85 -6.97
CA VAL A 132 23.74 -19.48 -7.74
C VAL A 132 22.49 -20.06 -7.08
N VAL A 133 22.48 -21.34 -6.71
CA VAL A 133 21.34 -21.99 -6.05
C VAL A 133 20.99 -21.27 -4.75
N THR A 134 21.99 -20.98 -3.91
CA THR A 134 21.77 -20.34 -2.62
C THR A 134 21.21 -18.93 -2.80
N ALA A 135 21.87 -18.10 -3.62
CA ALA A 135 21.44 -16.72 -3.88
C ALA A 135 20.04 -16.67 -4.52
N ARG A 136 19.75 -17.59 -5.45
CA ARG A 136 18.48 -17.58 -6.17
C ARG A 136 17.30 -18.05 -5.32
N LYS A 137 17.50 -18.99 -4.39
CA LYS A 137 16.47 -19.37 -3.40
C LYS A 137 16.06 -18.19 -2.50
N GLU A 138 17.02 -17.37 -2.09
CA GLU A 138 16.74 -16.16 -1.29
C GLU A 138 16.06 -15.07 -2.13
N ALA A 139 16.53 -14.87 -3.36
CA ALA A 139 15.95 -13.91 -4.29
C ALA A 139 14.47 -14.22 -4.59
N ILE A 140 14.14 -15.48 -4.90
CA ILE A 140 12.76 -15.89 -5.20
C ILE A 140 11.82 -15.65 -4.02
N ARG A 141 12.25 -15.95 -2.78
CA ARG A 141 11.45 -15.64 -1.58
C ARG A 141 11.11 -14.15 -1.51
N THR A 142 12.11 -13.31 -1.76
CA THR A 142 11.96 -11.85 -1.75
C THR A 142 11.07 -11.36 -2.89
N GLU A 143 11.24 -11.90 -4.10
CA GLU A 143 10.43 -11.59 -5.28
C GLU A 143 8.96 -11.93 -5.06
N ILE A 144 8.64 -13.12 -4.54
CA ILE A 144 7.26 -13.55 -4.26
C ILE A 144 6.60 -12.60 -3.25
N VAL A 145 7.28 -12.30 -2.13
CA VAL A 145 6.74 -11.42 -1.09
C VAL A 145 6.56 -9.99 -1.62
N THR A 146 7.53 -9.46 -2.35
CA THR A 146 7.49 -8.11 -2.90
C THR A 146 6.41 -7.98 -3.99
N GLY A 147 6.28 -9.00 -4.84
CA GLY A 147 5.24 -9.10 -5.84
C GLY A 147 3.84 -9.08 -5.21
N ALA A 148 3.62 -9.84 -4.13
CA ALA A 148 2.35 -9.84 -3.42
C ALA A 148 2.03 -8.49 -2.75
N LYS A 149 3.01 -7.85 -2.11
CA LYS A 149 2.85 -6.49 -1.57
C LYS A 149 2.45 -5.50 -2.65
N THR A 150 3.10 -5.56 -3.82
CA THR A 150 2.81 -4.69 -4.95
C THR A 150 1.39 -4.92 -5.48
N LYS A 151 1.00 -6.18 -5.69
CA LYS A 151 -0.37 -6.56 -6.11
C LYS A 151 -1.42 -6.06 -5.11
N TYR A 152 -1.18 -6.21 -3.81
CA TYR A 152 -2.10 -5.75 -2.77
C TYR A 152 -2.22 -4.22 -2.73
N ALA A 153 -1.09 -3.50 -2.80
CA ALA A 153 -1.08 -2.04 -2.84
C ALA A 153 -1.85 -1.50 -4.06
N SER A 154 -1.65 -2.11 -5.24
CA SER A 154 -2.42 -1.78 -6.45
C SER A 154 -3.92 -2.00 -6.23
N HIS A 155 -4.31 -3.13 -5.66
CA HIS A 155 -5.72 -3.45 -5.38
C HIS A 155 -6.36 -2.41 -4.45
N VAL A 156 -5.68 -2.02 -3.37
CA VAL A 156 -6.16 -0.98 -2.45
C VAL A 156 -6.26 0.39 -3.15
N ALA A 157 -5.31 0.73 -4.02
CA ALA A 157 -5.37 1.97 -4.80
C ALA A 157 -6.57 1.97 -5.76
N ASP A 158 -6.85 0.85 -6.43
CA ASP A 158 -8.02 0.71 -7.31
C ASP A 158 -9.34 0.82 -6.53
N LEU A 159 -9.41 0.28 -5.32
CA LEU A 159 -10.57 0.44 -4.43
C LEU A 159 -10.80 1.89 -4.00
N ASN A 160 -9.74 2.60 -3.62
CA ASN A 160 -9.83 4.03 -3.32
C ASN A 160 -10.30 4.83 -4.53
N LYS A 161 -9.79 4.53 -5.73
CA LYS A 161 -10.22 5.15 -6.97
C LYS A 161 -11.71 4.88 -7.25
N ARG A 162 -12.16 3.64 -7.06
CA ARG A 162 -13.58 3.25 -7.20
C ARG A 162 -14.47 4.04 -6.25
N ASN A 163 -14.04 4.24 -5.00
CA ASN A 163 -14.80 4.97 -3.99
C ASN A 163 -14.75 6.50 -4.19
N GLY A 164 -13.86 7.01 -5.06
CA GLY A 164 -13.66 8.45 -5.26
C GLY A 164 -12.94 9.17 -4.11
N VAL A 165 -12.53 8.43 -3.07
CA VAL A 165 -11.85 8.94 -1.87
C VAL A 165 -10.72 8.00 -1.47
N SER A 166 -9.64 8.54 -0.92
CA SER A 166 -8.45 7.78 -0.52
C SER A 166 -8.43 7.45 0.97
N TYR A 167 -9.53 6.89 1.50
CA TYR A 167 -9.68 6.60 2.94
C TYR A 167 -9.28 5.17 3.33
N LEU A 168 -9.20 4.24 2.37
CA LEU A 168 -8.69 2.91 2.63
C LEU A 168 -7.15 2.94 2.67
N GLY A 169 -6.58 2.78 3.85
CA GLY A 169 -5.12 2.69 4.03
C GLY A 169 -4.55 1.34 3.58
N VAL A 170 -3.29 1.33 3.13
CA VAL A 170 -2.57 0.09 2.80
C VAL A 170 -1.96 -0.50 4.06
N GLN A 171 -2.67 -1.42 4.72
CA GLN A 171 -2.13 -2.23 5.81
C GLN A 171 -1.68 -3.58 5.25
N TYR A 172 -0.38 -3.79 5.12
CA TYR A 172 0.16 -4.99 4.50
C TYR A 172 -0.05 -6.23 5.38
N PRO A 173 -0.64 -7.31 4.83
CA PRO A 173 -0.61 -8.62 5.46
C PRO A 173 0.82 -9.10 5.70
N ASP A 174 1.02 -9.97 6.69
CA ASP A 174 2.33 -10.56 6.98
C ASP A 174 2.70 -11.67 5.98
N PHE A 175 3.02 -11.26 4.75
CA PHE A 175 3.48 -12.15 3.69
C PHE A 175 4.81 -12.84 4.04
N ALA A 176 5.66 -12.23 4.87
CA ALA A 176 6.91 -12.83 5.31
C ALA A 176 6.66 -13.97 6.31
N GLY A 177 5.71 -13.79 7.22
CA GLY A 177 5.21 -14.83 8.12
C GLY A 177 4.57 -15.99 7.36
N ALA A 178 3.79 -15.71 6.31
CA ALA A 178 3.10 -16.74 5.50
C ALA A 178 4.07 -17.75 4.86
N ILE A 179 5.25 -17.29 4.46
CA ILE A 179 6.27 -18.15 3.83
C ILE A 179 7.19 -18.86 4.82
N LYS A 180 7.05 -18.59 6.13
CA LYS A 180 7.93 -19.18 7.15
C LYS A 180 7.76 -20.70 7.18
N GLY A 181 8.88 -21.41 7.13
CA GLY A 181 8.90 -22.89 7.13
C GLY A 181 8.59 -23.54 5.78
N LYS A 182 8.26 -22.78 4.74
CA LYS A 182 8.04 -23.30 3.39
C LYS A 182 9.38 -23.58 2.69
N ARG A 183 9.46 -24.74 2.05
CA ARG A 183 10.71 -25.31 1.51
C ARG A 183 10.76 -25.31 -0.02
N SER A 184 9.61 -25.39 -0.69
CA SER A 184 9.51 -25.39 -2.15
C SER A 184 8.95 -24.06 -2.67
N VAL A 185 9.34 -23.66 -3.88
CA VAL A 185 8.84 -22.46 -4.57
C VAL A 185 7.32 -22.50 -4.70
N ASP A 186 6.76 -23.65 -5.02
CA ASP A 186 5.30 -23.78 -5.16
C ASP A 186 4.58 -23.56 -3.84
N SER A 187 5.10 -24.14 -2.74
CA SER A 187 4.52 -23.94 -1.40
C SER A 187 4.67 -22.49 -0.89
N LEU A 188 5.66 -21.74 -1.38
CA LEU A 188 5.82 -20.32 -1.10
C LEU A 188 4.74 -19.50 -1.83
N ARG A 189 4.54 -19.78 -3.12
CA ARG A 189 3.53 -19.11 -3.96
C ARG A 189 2.13 -19.35 -3.43
N GLU A 190 1.76 -20.61 -3.19
CA GLU A 190 0.43 -20.98 -2.68
C GLU A 190 0.10 -20.28 -1.36
N ALA A 191 1.03 -20.25 -0.41
CA ALA A 191 0.83 -19.61 0.89
C ALA A 191 0.62 -18.09 0.75
N VAL A 192 1.37 -17.45 -0.15
CA VAL A 192 1.29 -16.01 -0.40
C VAL A 192 0.03 -15.66 -1.18
N ASP A 193 -0.33 -16.43 -2.19
CA ASP A 193 -1.53 -16.21 -3.01
C ASP A 193 -2.80 -16.41 -2.16
N THR A 194 -2.83 -17.41 -1.29
CA THR A 194 -3.93 -17.63 -0.34
C THR A 194 -4.09 -16.43 0.61
N LEU A 195 -2.99 -15.94 1.18
CA LEU A 195 -3.04 -14.77 2.07
C LEU A 195 -3.46 -13.51 1.30
N LEU A 196 -2.96 -13.32 0.08
CA LEU A 196 -3.31 -12.20 -0.78
C LEU A 196 -4.81 -12.20 -1.11
N ALA A 197 -5.38 -13.35 -1.48
CA ALA A 197 -6.81 -13.48 -1.75
C ALA A 197 -7.66 -13.11 -0.53
N ASN A 198 -7.31 -13.63 0.65
CA ASN A 198 -7.99 -13.28 1.90
C ASN A 198 -7.90 -11.78 2.22
N ALA A 199 -6.72 -11.18 2.06
CA ALA A 199 -6.53 -9.75 2.29
C ALA A 199 -7.33 -8.89 1.31
N LYS A 200 -7.44 -9.30 0.04
CA LYS A 200 -8.29 -8.61 -0.95
C LYS A 200 -9.77 -8.65 -0.55
N ILE A 201 -10.26 -9.78 -0.03
CA ILE A 201 -11.65 -9.91 0.46
C ILE A 201 -11.90 -8.91 1.59
N GLU A 202 -11.00 -8.82 2.56
CA GLU A 202 -11.11 -7.88 3.69
C GLU A 202 -11.05 -6.41 3.22
N ALA A 203 -10.15 -6.11 2.28
CA ALA A 203 -10.04 -4.79 1.68
C ALA A 203 -11.30 -4.39 0.91
N ASN A 204 -11.88 -5.31 0.12
CA ASN A 204 -13.15 -5.11 -0.58
C ASN A 204 -14.29 -4.82 0.40
N ALA A 205 -14.43 -5.64 1.44
CA ALA A 205 -15.46 -5.44 2.45
C ALA A 205 -15.35 -4.08 3.15
N THR A 206 -14.13 -3.63 3.43
CA THR A 206 -13.87 -2.31 4.02
C THR A 206 -14.17 -1.19 3.03
N ALA A 207 -13.77 -1.34 1.76
CA ALA A 207 -14.07 -0.36 0.72
C ALA A 207 -15.59 -0.21 0.48
N ASP A 208 -16.34 -1.32 0.47
CA ASP A 208 -17.79 -1.30 0.32
C ASP A 208 -18.47 -0.60 1.52
N ARG A 209 -17.95 -0.82 2.73
CA ARG A 209 -18.42 -0.12 3.94
C ARG A 209 -18.17 1.39 3.85
N ILE A 210 -16.95 1.79 3.47
CA ILE A 210 -16.61 3.21 3.26
C ILE A 210 -17.57 3.82 2.25
N LEU A 211 -17.77 3.16 1.10
CA LEU A 211 -18.66 3.65 0.05
C LEU A 211 -20.09 3.81 0.55
N THR A 212 -20.60 2.84 1.31
CA THR A 212 -21.94 2.90 1.93
C THR A 212 -22.06 4.11 2.85
N ASN A 213 -21.08 4.31 3.73
CA ASN A 213 -21.09 5.39 4.72
C ASN A 213 -21.00 6.78 4.06
N ILE A 214 -20.08 6.99 3.11
CA ILE A 214 -19.92 8.29 2.43
C ILE A 214 -21.05 8.61 1.45
N SER A 215 -21.85 7.61 1.08
CA SER A 215 -22.98 7.79 0.15
C SER A 215 -24.25 8.31 0.84
N LEU A 216 -24.30 8.36 2.18
CA LEU A 216 -25.41 8.97 2.91
C LEU A 216 -25.58 10.45 2.50
N SER A 217 -26.81 10.84 2.18
CA SER A 217 -27.15 12.19 1.70
C SER A 217 -26.76 13.27 2.70
N GLU A 218 -26.97 13.01 3.99
CA GLU A 218 -26.72 13.89 5.12
C GLU A 218 -25.23 14.26 5.22
N VAL A 219 -24.35 13.33 4.86
CA VAL A 219 -22.90 13.55 4.84
C VAL A 219 -22.51 14.51 3.72
N LYS A 220 -23.22 14.47 2.59
CA LYS A 220 -22.97 15.37 1.44
C LYS A 220 -23.56 16.76 1.66
N GLU A 221 -24.74 16.83 2.27
CA GLU A 221 -25.43 18.09 2.53
C GLU A 221 -24.79 18.89 3.66
N PHE A 222 -24.23 18.21 4.66
CA PHE A 222 -23.58 18.81 5.83
C PHE A 222 -22.11 18.41 5.95
N ASP A 223 -21.37 18.42 4.84
CA ASP A 223 -19.96 18.01 4.75
C ASP A 223 -19.06 18.68 5.81
N PHE A 224 -19.32 19.96 6.10
CA PHE A 224 -18.61 20.76 7.10
C PHE A 224 -18.72 20.22 8.54
N LEU A 225 -19.72 19.36 8.84
CA LEU A 225 -19.85 18.70 10.16
C LEU A 225 -18.93 17.49 10.32
N PHE A 226 -18.29 17.03 9.24
CA PHE A 226 -17.56 15.76 9.19
C PHE A 226 -16.11 15.94 8.73
N ALA A 227 -15.37 16.87 9.35
CA ALA A 227 -13.94 17.03 9.07
C ALA A 227 -13.10 15.75 9.35
N ASP A 228 -13.58 14.89 10.25
CA ASP A 228 -13.00 13.60 10.62
C ASP A 228 -13.53 12.42 9.77
N LEU A 229 -14.22 12.69 8.66
CA LEU A 229 -14.78 11.67 7.75
C LEU A 229 -13.80 10.55 7.37
N PRO A 230 -12.49 10.81 7.10
CA PRO A 230 -11.54 9.73 6.77
C PRO A 230 -11.43 8.63 7.83
N VAL A 231 -11.61 8.98 9.11
CA VAL A 231 -11.59 8.03 10.23
C VAL A 231 -12.99 7.53 10.54
N LEU A 232 -13.98 8.43 10.48
CA LEU A 232 -15.36 8.14 10.81
C LEU A 232 -15.96 7.08 9.87
N CYS A 233 -15.70 7.17 8.56
CA CYS A 233 -16.24 6.26 7.55
C CYS A 233 -15.74 4.81 7.66
N LEU A 234 -14.69 4.56 8.46
CA LEU A 234 -14.16 3.22 8.74
C LEU A 234 -14.97 2.46 9.80
N LYS A 235 -15.81 3.16 10.59
CA LYS A 235 -16.70 2.53 11.57
C LYS A 235 -17.75 1.67 10.89
N GLU A 236 -18.32 0.73 11.65
CA GLU A 236 -19.48 -0.03 11.20
C GLU A 236 -20.63 0.91 10.82
N THR A 237 -21.41 0.49 9.82
CA THR A 237 -22.43 1.36 9.18
C THR A 237 -23.44 1.91 10.17
N ASP A 238 -23.86 1.10 11.14
CA ASP A 238 -24.84 1.51 12.17
C ASP A 238 -24.26 2.57 13.11
N ASP A 239 -23.01 2.38 13.58
CA ASP A 239 -22.31 3.34 14.43
C ASP A 239 -22.06 4.66 13.68
N PHE A 240 -21.69 4.57 12.40
CA PHE A 240 -21.52 5.73 11.53
C PHE A 240 -22.82 6.53 11.42
N ALA A 241 -23.92 5.86 11.10
CA ALA A 241 -25.24 6.48 10.96
C ALA A 241 -25.70 7.14 12.27
N ALA A 242 -25.48 6.49 13.42
CA ALA A 242 -25.82 7.05 14.72
C ALA A 242 -25.03 8.34 15.04
N ILE A 243 -23.73 8.38 14.70
CA ILE A 243 -22.90 9.57 14.89
C ILE A 243 -23.36 10.71 13.97
N VAL A 244 -23.63 10.40 12.70
CA VAL A 244 -24.15 11.37 11.73
C VAL A 244 -25.48 11.96 12.20
N ALA A 245 -26.43 11.11 12.61
CA ALA A 245 -27.73 11.54 13.12
C ALA A 245 -27.60 12.44 14.36
N THR A 246 -26.71 12.09 15.29
CA THR A 246 -26.47 12.87 16.51
C THR A 246 -25.92 14.26 16.18
N ARG A 247 -24.88 14.33 15.33
CA ARG A 247 -24.28 15.62 14.94
C ARG A 247 -25.25 16.50 14.15
N LEU A 248 -26.06 15.89 13.29
CA LEU A 248 -27.09 16.61 12.53
C LEU A 248 -28.17 17.16 13.46
N ALA A 249 -28.66 16.35 14.40
CA ALA A 249 -29.66 16.80 15.38
C ALA A 249 -29.13 17.97 16.23
N GLU A 250 -27.87 17.91 16.68
CA GLU A 250 -27.23 19.01 17.40
C GLU A 250 -27.10 20.29 16.56
N HIS A 251 -26.77 20.16 15.27
CA HIS A 251 -26.66 21.29 14.37
C HIS A 251 -28.03 21.95 14.11
N LEU A 252 -29.06 21.15 13.79
CA LEU A 252 -30.41 21.65 13.55
C LEU A 252 -31.01 22.31 14.81
N ALA A 253 -30.76 21.76 16.00
CA ALA A 253 -31.19 22.37 17.25
C ALA A 253 -30.51 23.73 17.50
N LYS A 254 -29.21 23.86 17.20
CA LYS A 254 -28.48 25.13 17.30
C LYS A 254 -28.99 26.17 16.30
N GLU A 255 -29.26 25.76 15.07
CA GLU A 255 -29.80 26.65 14.04
C GLU A 255 -31.22 27.13 14.38
N ALA A 256 -32.09 26.24 14.87
CA ALA A 256 -33.41 26.61 15.35
C ALA A 256 -33.34 27.64 16.49
N ALA A 257 -32.49 27.40 17.50
CA ALA A 257 -32.30 28.34 18.61
C ALA A 257 -31.74 29.71 18.13
N ARG A 258 -30.86 29.72 17.12
CA ARG A 258 -30.35 30.95 16.52
C ARG A 258 -31.45 31.74 15.82
N ILE A 259 -32.31 31.06 15.07
CA ILE A 259 -33.45 31.68 14.38
C ILE A 259 -34.44 32.24 15.41
N GLU A 260 -34.82 31.46 16.43
CA GLU A 260 -35.73 31.91 17.49
C GLU A 260 -35.19 33.14 18.24
N ALA A 261 -33.89 33.14 18.60
CA ALA A 261 -33.26 34.28 19.25
C ALA A 261 -33.22 35.52 18.34
N ALA A 262 -32.98 35.34 17.04
CA ALA A 262 -33.03 36.43 16.07
C ALA A 262 -34.45 37.00 15.92
N THR A 263 -35.46 36.14 15.80
CA THR A 263 -36.87 36.55 15.73
C THR A 263 -37.31 37.30 17.00
N ALA A 264 -36.94 36.81 18.18
CA ALA A 264 -37.25 37.48 19.45
C ALA A 264 -36.59 38.86 19.54
N ARG A 265 -35.34 39.00 19.07
CA ARG A 265 -34.63 40.29 19.05
C ARG A 265 -35.29 41.29 18.09
N ILE A 266 -35.76 40.85 16.93
CA ILE A 266 -36.48 41.69 15.97
C ILE A 266 -37.81 42.16 16.58
N ALA A 267 -38.59 41.24 17.14
CA ALA A 267 -39.87 41.57 17.78
C ALA A 267 -39.71 42.57 18.95
N GLU A 268 -38.67 42.42 19.77
CA GLU A 268 -38.38 43.36 20.85
C GLU A 268 -37.93 44.73 20.33
N GLN A 269 -37.11 44.77 19.28
CA GLN A 269 -36.71 46.01 18.64
C GLN A 269 -37.91 46.75 18.02
N GLU A 270 -38.84 46.02 17.40
CA GLU A 270 -40.10 46.56 16.88
C GLU A 270 -40.98 47.11 18.01
N ARG A 271 -41.07 46.41 19.15
CA ARG A 271 -41.80 46.90 20.34
C ARG A 271 -41.20 48.19 20.87
N ILE A 272 -39.88 48.25 21.06
CA ILE A 272 -39.19 49.44 21.56
C ILE A 272 -39.36 50.63 20.61
N THR A 273 -39.26 50.41 19.30
CA THR A 273 -39.44 51.46 18.29
C THR A 273 -40.88 51.95 18.21
N ALA A 274 -41.88 51.06 18.31
CA ALA A 274 -43.29 51.41 18.38
C ALA A 274 -43.63 52.20 19.66
N GLU A 275 -43.12 51.78 20.82
CA GLU A 275 -43.28 52.51 22.09
C GLU A 275 -42.60 53.90 22.04
N ALA A 276 -41.43 54.02 21.42
CA ALA A 276 -40.75 55.29 21.22
C ALA A 276 -41.52 56.24 20.26
N ALA A 277 -42.06 55.71 19.17
CA ALA A 277 -42.89 56.47 18.23
C ALA A 277 -44.19 56.97 18.90
N ALA A 278 -44.87 56.11 19.68
CA ALA A 278 -46.07 56.48 20.42
C ALA A 278 -45.79 57.61 21.44
N ARG A 279 -44.66 57.53 22.17
CA ARG A 279 -44.25 58.61 23.09
C ARG A 279 -43.91 59.92 22.36
N GLN A 280 -43.32 59.86 21.18
CA GLN A 280 -43.06 61.05 20.36
C GLN A 280 -44.35 61.69 19.85
N GLU A 281 -45.33 60.89 19.42
CA GLU A 281 -46.66 61.39 19.01
C GLU A 281 -47.43 62.03 20.18
N GLU A 282 -47.36 61.44 21.38
CA GLU A 282 -47.96 62.02 22.58
C GLU A 282 -47.31 63.36 22.96
N GLN A 283 -45.97 63.46 22.90
CA GLN A 283 -45.25 64.71 23.17
C GLN A 283 -45.58 65.80 22.12
N ALA A 284 -45.71 65.43 20.84
CA ALA A 284 -46.09 66.36 19.78
C ALA A 284 -47.52 66.92 19.95
N LYS A 285 -48.45 66.14 20.53
CA LYS A 285 -49.82 66.59 20.83
C LYS A 285 -49.88 67.58 22.01
N VAL A 286 -48.98 67.46 22.99
CA VAL A 286 -48.94 68.36 24.16
C VAL A 286 -48.36 69.73 23.82
N THR A 287 -47.51 69.86 22.80
CA THR A 287 -46.92 71.16 22.38
C THR A 287 -47.85 72.05 21.54
N LEU A 288 -49.03 71.57 21.11
CA LEU A 288 -49.94 72.31 20.21
C LEU A 288 -51.16 72.96 20.88
N ILE A 289 -51.15 73.19 22.20
CA ILE A 289 -52.21 73.97 22.88
C ILE A 289 -51.82 75.46 22.85
N PRO A 290 -52.57 76.34 22.15
CA PRO A 290 -52.30 77.77 22.11
C PRO A 290 -52.86 78.46 23.35
N THR A 291 -52.01 79.11 24.14
CA THR A 291 -52.45 80.05 25.18
C THR A 291 -52.74 81.39 24.51
N THR A 292 -54.02 81.77 24.40
CA THR A 292 -54.43 83.16 24.14
C THR A 292 -55.45 83.58 25.17
N SER A 293 -55.08 84.54 26.02
CA SER A 293 -56.04 85.40 26.73
C SER A 293 -55.44 86.79 26.93
N GLU A 294 -56.17 87.76 26.40
CA GLU A 294 -55.95 89.20 26.17
C GLU A 294 -55.80 90.11 27.43
N PRO A 295 -55.46 91.41 27.25
CA PRO A 295 -54.73 92.24 28.22
C PRO A 295 -55.60 93.19 29.06
N GLN A 296 -55.05 93.71 30.17
CA GLN A 296 -55.35 95.06 30.64
C GLN A 296 -54.10 95.86 31.06
N ASN A 297 -54.11 97.07 30.51
CA ASN A 297 -53.21 98.22 30.54
C ASN A 297 -52.92 98.79 31.95
N LEU A 298 -51.70 99.30 32.17
CA LEU A 298 -51.45 100.63 32.79
C LEU A 298 -49.96 101.04 32.65
N SER A 299 -49.70 101.80 31.57
CA SER A 299 -48.81 102.97 31.43
C SER A 299 -47.29 102.96 31.74
N PRO A 300 -46.50 103.84 31.07
CA PRO A 300 -45.09 103.61 30.73
C PRO A 300 -44.09 104.66 31.26
N LYS A 301 -42.77 104.37 31.26
CA LYS A 301 -41.69 105.27 30.77
C LYS A 301 -40.31 104.55 30.66
N PRO A 302 -39.41 104.91 29.72
CA PRO A 302 -38.30 104.07 29.24
C PRO A 302 -36.89 104.63 29.52
N ALA A 303 -35.87 103.81 29.22
CA ALA A 303 -34.48 104.12 28.80
C ALA A 303 -33.67 102.80 28.95
N GLU A 304 -32.64 102.41 28.19
CA GLU A 304 -31.83 102.90 27.08
C GLU A 304 -30.83 101.74 26.77
N PHE A 305 -30.11 101.75 25.63
CA PHE A 305 -28.66 101.48 25.74
C PHE A 305 -27.98 100.15 25.30
N LYS A 306 -27.71 99.96 23.99
CA LYS A 306 -26.43 99.45 23.37
C LYS A 306 -26.18 97.96 23.10
N ALA A 307 -25.72 97.78 21.86
CA ALA A 307 -25.18 96.59 21.21
C ALA A 307 -23.75 96.26 21.63
N ASP A 308 -23.31 95.02 21.40
CA ASP A 308 -22.04 94.80 20.68
C ASP A 308 -21.94 93.43 20.00
N THR A 309 -21.11 93.42 18.97
CA THR A 309 -20.80 92.41 17.95
C THR A 309 -19.70 91.46 18.43
N THR A 310 -19.60 90.24 17.87
CA THR A 310 -18.37 89.73 17.19
C THR A 310 -18.49 88.25 16.80
N ILE A 311 -18.26 88.01 15.50
CA ILE A 311 -18.00 86.73 14.82
C ILE A 311 -16.49 86.52 14.78
N VAL A 312 -15.98 85.29 14.99
CA VAL A 312 -14.76 84.83 14.29
C VAL A 312 -14.84 83.32 13.99
N HIS A 313 -14.64 82.98 12.72
CA HIS A 313 -14.33 81.66 12.16
C HIS A 313 -12.87 81.26 12.45
N SER A 314 -12.55 79.97 12.39
CA SER A 314 -11.59 79.38 11.41
C SER A 314 -10.77 78.19 11.95
N SER A 315 -10.77 77.12 11.15
CA SER A 315 -9.64 76.23 10.77
C SER A 315 -9.01 75.30 11.81
N ILE A 316 -9.13 73.97 11.62
CA ILE A 316 -8.21 73.05 10.92
C ILE A 316 -6.97 72.69 11.78
N SER A 317 -6.88 71.43 12.21
CA SER A 317 -5.85 70.45 11.80
C SER A 317 -5.92 69.17 12.64
N ASP A 318 -5.76 68.05 11.92
CA ASP A 318 -5.47 66.64 12.30
C ASP A 318 -6.48 65.82 13.11
#